data_AF-A0A936Q0M7-F1
#
_entry.id   AF-A0A936Q0M7-F1
#
_cell.length_a   1.000
_cell.length_b   1.000
_cell.length_c   1.000
_cell.angle_alpha   90.00
_cell.angle_beta   90.00
_cell.angle_gamma   90.00
#
_symmetry.space_group_name_H-M   'P 1'
#
loop_
_entity.id
_entity.type
_entity.pdbx_description
1 polymer ?
#
loop_
_entity_poly.entity_id
_entity_poly.type
_entity_poly.pdbx_seq_one_letter_code
_entity_poly.pdbx_strand_id
1 'polypeptide(L)'
;MVLLNPNGDAIWYYPLPPLTPTTSVQATRDGEGLLILLVEPPNSDRITRVMRVSWDGELQGTLELPTGHHDFRELPDGRIAWLSTEVREVAVDGQLRLVMGTPSASASGMRTWAPRSPSPR
;
A
#
# COMPACT_ATOMS: atom_id res chain seq x y z
N MET A 1 -7.98 11.70 -3.06
CA MET A 1 -8.06 10.87 -4.28
C MET A 1 -9.34 11.21 -5.02
N VAL A 2 -9.33 11.24 -6.36
CA VAL A 2 -10.51 11.55 -7.18
C VAL A 2 -10.62 10.52 -8.29
N LEU A 3 -11.83 10.02 -8.53
CA LEU A 3 -12.15 9.21 -9.71
C LEU A 3 -12.83 10.11 -10.75
N LEU A 4 -12.31 10.07 -11.97
CA LEU A 4 -12.85 10.80 -13.10
C LEU A 4 -13.57 9.85 -14.07
N ASN A 5 -14.65 10.30 -14.69
CA ASN A 5 -15.24 9.63 -15.84
C ASN A 5 -14.38 9.87 -17.11
N PRO A 6 -14.69 9.23 -18.26
CA PRO A 6 -13.94 9.45 -19.50
C PRO A 6 -13.95 10.89 -20.04
N ASN A 7 -14.89 11.73 -19.60
CA ASN A 7 -14.96 13.15 -19.96
C ASN A 7 -14.12 14.04 -19.03
N GLY A 8 -13.54 13.46 -17.98
CA GLY A 8 -12.77 14.20 -16.97
C GLY A 8 -13.60 14.75 -15.81
N ASP A 9 -14.90 14.43 -15.72
CA ASP A 9 -15.73 14.86 -14.60
C ASP A 9 -15.44 14.01 -13.36
N ALA A 10 -15.29 14.66 -12.21
CA ALA A 10 -15.18 13.97 -10.94
C ALA A 10 -16.50 13.27 -10.58
N ILE A 11 -16.47 11.95 -10.48
CA ILE A 11 -17.64 11.12 -10.13
C ILE A 11 -17.56 10.56 -8.71
N TRP A 12 -16.39 10.61 -8.08
CA TRP A 12 -16.17 10.19 -6.71
C TRP A 12 -14.89 10.80 -6.15
N TYR A 13 -14.84 11.00 -4.84
CA TYR A 13 -13.60 11.40 -4.17
C TYR A 13 -13.50 10.75 -2.78
N TYR A 14 -12.26 10.58 -2.32
CA TYR A 14 -11.97 10.15 -0.97
C TYR A 14 -10.89 11.02 -0.33
N PRO A 15 -11.14 11.56 0.88
CA PRO A 15 -10.17 12.34 1.62
C PRO A 15 -9.10 11.40 2.17
N LEU A 16 -7.84 11.67 1.82
CA LEU A 16 -6.71 10.94 2.38
C LEU A 16 -6.28 11.59 3.69
N PRO A 17 -5.64 10.82 4.61
CA PRO A 17 -4.99 11.38 5.78
C PRO A 17 -4.02 12.51 5.38
N PRO A 18 -3.93 13.60 6.17
CA PRO A 18 -3.02 14.70 5.88
C PRO A 18 -1.57 14.21 5.81
N LEU A 19 -0.80 14.77 4.87
CA LEU A 19 0.65 14.58 4.75
C LEU A 19 1.10 13.13 4.48
N THR A 20 0.21 12.26 3.97
CA THR A 20 0.59 10.91 3.57
C THR A 20 0.63 10.79 2.04
N PRO A 21 1.83 10.68 1.44
CA PRO A 21 1.98 10.38 0.02
C PRO A 21 1.20 9.12 -0.39
N THR A 22 0.60 9.18 -1.57
CA THR A 22 0.02 7.99 -2.23
C THR A 22 0.75 7.73 -3.53
N THR A 23 1.12 6.47 -3.77
CA THR A 23 1.88 6.09 -4.97
C THR A 23 1.13 5.13 -5.88
N SER A 24 0.20 4.32 -5.33
CA SER A 24 -0.57 3.34 -6.10
C SER A 24 -2.00 3.24 -5.57
N VAL A 25 -2.97 3.23 -6.48
CA VAL A 25 -4.39 3.02 -6.19
C VAL A 25 -4.98 2.06 -7.20
N GLN A 26 -5.72 1.07 -6.73
CA GLN A 26 -6.29 0.01 -7.58
C GLN A 26 -7.71 -0.32 -7.10
N ALA A 27 -8.59 -0.70 -8.01
CA ALA A 27 -9.85 -1.32 -7.60
C ALA A 27 -9.58 -2.66 -6.91
N THR A 28 -10.39 -2.99 -5.90
CA THR A 28 -10.39 -4.34 -5.33
C THR A 28 -10.83 -5.34 -6.40
N ARG A 29 -10.33 -6.58 -6.34
CA ARG A 29 -10.66 -7.62 -7.33
C ARG A 29 -12.14 -8.03 -7.32
N ASP A 30 -12.80 -7.90 -6.18
CA ASP A 30 -14.24 -8.13 -6.04
C ASP A 30 -15.09 -6.92 -6.48
N GLY A 31 -14.45 -5.80 -6.83
CA GLY A 31 -15.13 -4.59 -7.28
C GLY A 31 -15.87 -3.82 -6.18
N GLU A 32 -15.75 -4.20 -4.91
CA GLU A 32 -16.43 -3.52 -3.80
C GLU A 32 -15.81 -2.16 -3.44
N GLY A 33 -14.61 -1.85 -3.91
CA GLY A 33 -13.96 -0.58 -3.61
C GLY A 33 -12.57 -0.39 -4.17
N LEU A 34 -11.74 0.33 -3.42
CA LEU A 34 -10.37 0.70 -3.74
C LEU A 34 -9.39 0.19 -2.69
N LEU A 35 -8.19 -0.14 -3.17
CA LEU A 35 -6.99 -0.33 -2.40
C LEU A 35 -6.07 0.88 -2.62
N ILE A 36 -5.60 1.49 -1.54
CA ILE A 36 -4.83 2.73 -1.57
C ILE A 36 -3.52 2.52 -0.82
N LEU A 37 -2.39 2.63 -1.52
CA LEU A 37 -1.07 2.57 -0.91
C LEU A 37 -0.68 3.94 -0.36
N LEU A 38 -0.53 3.99 0.96
CA LEU A 38 0.01 5.09 1.73
C LEU A 38 1.50 4.83 1.97
N VAL A 39 2.35 5.66 1.36
CA VAL A 39 3.81 5.56 1.52
C VAL A 39 4.25 6.57 2.56
N GLU A 40 5.06 6.10 3.49
CA GLU A 40 5.63 6.95 4.54
C GLU A 40 6.91 7.65 4.05
N PRO A 41 7.26 8.82 4.60
CA PRO A 41 8.45 9.55 4.19
C PRO A 41 9.74 8.73 4.33
N PRO A 42 10.78 9.01 3.52
CA PRO A 42 12.10 8.42 3.73
C PRO A 42 12.60 8.74 5.15
N ASN A 43 13.10 7.72 5.86
CA ASN A 43 13.54 7.78 7.28
C ASN A 43 12.44 7.85 8.34
N SER A 44 11.19 7.57 7.96
CA SER A 44 10.10 7.33 8.89
C SER A 44 10.26 5.98 9.59
N ASP A 45 9.95 5.91 10.88
CA ASP A 45 9.72 4.65 11.61
C ASP A 45 8.36 4.01 11.26
N ARG A 46 7.55 4.72 10.46
CA ARG A 46 6.18 4.34 10.13
C ARG A 46 6.16 3.33 9.01
N ILE A 47 5.24 2.38 9.15
CA ILE A 47 5.07 1.26 8.23
C ILE A 47 4.15 1.69 7.08
N THR A 48 4.58 1.47 5.84
CA THR A 48 3.75 1.64 4.64
C THR A 48 2.45 0.86 4.79
N ARG A 49 1.34 1.42 4.32
CA ARG A 49 0.01 0.85 4.53
C ARG A 49 -0.76 0.73 3.23
N VAL A 50 -1.56 -0.33 3.10
CA VAL A 50 -2.64 -0.40 2.10
C VAL A 50 -3.95 -0.25 2.85
N MET A 51 -4.71 0.80 2.54
CA MET A 51 -6.08 0.96 2.99
C MET A 51 -7.02 0.27 2.01
N ARG A 52 -8.09 -0.34 2.52
CA ARG A 52 -9.22 -0.80 1.72
C ARG A 52 -10.45 0.04 2.03
N VAL A 53 -11.01 0.67 1.02
CA VAL A 53 -12.11 1.63 1.13
C VAL A 53 -13.22 1.21 0.18
N SER A 54 -14.46 1.10 0.64
CA SER A 54 -15.61 0.82 -0.23
C SER A 54 -16.03 2.05 -1.03
N TRP A 55 -16.84 1.85 -2.07
CA TRP A 55 -17.34 2.95 -2.92
C TRP A 55 -18.24 3.96 -2.20
N ASP A 56 -18.87 3.57 -1.08
CA ASP A 56 -19.61 4.49 -0.21
C ASP A 56 -18.70 5.34 0.70
N GLY A 57 -17.38 5.09 0.67
CA GLY A 57 -16.37 5.81 1.44
C GLY A 57 -16.05 5.18 2.80
N GLU A 58 -16.60 4.03 3.16
CA GLU A 58 -16.25 3.35 4.41
C GLU A 58 -14.84 2.75 4.36
N LEU A 59 -14.05 2.99 5.42
CA LEU A 59 -12.75 2.32 5.60
C LEU A 59 -12.99 0.90 6.12
N GLN A 60 -12.81 -0.09 5.26
CA GLN A 60 -12.99 -1.50 5.60
C GLN A 60 -11.79 -2.09 6.35
N GLY A 61 -10.60 -1.51 6.18
CA GLY A 61 -9.42 -1.95 6.91
C GLY A 61 -8.11 -1.34 6.43
N THR A 62 -7.04 -1.59 7.19
CA THR A 62 -5.67 -1.20 6.86
C THR A 62 -4.74 -2.40 7.02
N LEU A 63 -3.87 -2.58 6.03
CA LEU A 63 -2.83 -3.60 6.03
C LEU A 63 -1.46 -2.93 6.10
N GLU A 64 -0.64 -3.34 7.07
CA GLU A 64 0.74 -2.85 7.19
C GLU A 64 1.70 -3.68 6.34
N LEU A 65 2.51 -2.99 5.53
CA LEU A 65 3.48 -3.54 4.60
C LEU A 65 4.89 -3.13 5.05
N PRO A 66 5.61 -4.00 5.79
CA PRO A 66 7.01 -3.77 6.09
C PRO A 66 7.79 -3.49 4.81
N THR A 67 8.54 -2.39 4.82
CA THR A 67 9.41 -1.92 3.72
C THR A 67 8.73 -1.77 2.34
N GLY A 68 7.39 -1.73 2.27
CA GLY A 68 6.70 -1.48 1.01
C GLY A 68 6.93 -0.04 0.53
N HIS A 69 7.20 0.17 -0.76
CA HIS A 69 7.71 1.49 -1.17
C HIS A 69 6.99 2.15 -2.35
N HIS A 70 6.45 1.41 -3.30
CA HIS A 70 5.90 2.05 -4.52
C HIS A 70 4.64 1.43 -5.08
N ASP A 71 4.56 0.09 -5.10
CA ASP A 71 3.47 -0.60 -5.77
C ASP A 71 3.10 -1.90 -5.06
N PHE A 72 1.88 -2.35 -5.32
CA PHE A 72 1.33 -3.58 -4.78
C PHE A 72 0.36 -4.23 -5.78
N ARG A 73 -0.07 -5.45 -5.51
CA ARG A 73 -1.12 -6.12 -6.26
C ARG A 73 -1.92 -7.04 -5.37
N GLU A 74 -3.24 -6.97 -5.48
CA GLU A 74 -4.12 -7.99 -4.93
C GLU A 74 -4.13 -9.22 -5.86
N LEU A 75 -3.87 -10.39 -5.27
CA LEU A 75 -3.84 -11.67 -5.95
C LEU A 75 -5.22 -12.33 -5.97
N PRO A 76 -5.44 -13.36 -6.81
CA PRO A 76 -6.73 -14.04 -6.90
C PRO A 76 -7.23 -14.64 -5.58
N ASP A 77 -6.35 -14.97 -4.65
CA ASP A 77 -6.66 -15.51 -3.32
C ASP A 77 -6.83 -14.42 -2.24
N GLY A 78 -6.87 -13.14 -2.64
CA GLY A 78 -7.03 -11.99 -1.73
C GLY A 78 -5.76 -11.60 -0.97
N ARG A 79 -4.62 -12.25 -1.22
CA ARG A 79 -3.33 -11.81 -0.67
C ARG A 79 -2.84 -10.55 -1.40
N ILE A 80 -2.11 -9.71 -0.66
CA ILE A 80 -1.41 -8.55 -1.22
C ILE A 80 0.07 -8.90 -1.42
N ALA A 81 0.57 -8.74 -2.64
CA ALA A 81 2.00 -8.74 -2.96
C ALA A 81 2.46 -7.28 -3.16
N TRP A 82 3.70 -6.94 -2.79
CA TRP A 82 4.22 -5.58 -2.94
C TRP A 82 5.70 -5.51 -3.25
N LEU A 83 6.12 -4.38 -3.78
CA LEU A 83 7.54 -4.04 -3.95
C LEU A 83 8.10 -3.57 -2.62
N SER A 84 9.07 -4.32 -2.11
CA SER A 84 9.84 -3.97 -0.91
C SER A 84 11.22 -3.46 -1.27
N THR A 85 11.80 -2.66 -0.38
CA THR A 85 13.20 -2.24 -0.45
C THR A 85 14.00 -2.92 0.65
N GLU A 86 15.21 -3.38 0.33
CA GLU A 86 16.21 -3.75 1.32
C GLU A 86 17.19 -2.58 1.47
N VAL A 87 17.38 -2.11 2.69
CA VAL A 87 18.38 -1.09 3.02
C VAL A 87 19.40 -1.73 3.93
N ARG A 88 20.68 -1.69 3.52
CA ARG A 88 21.80 -2.19 4.32
C ARG A 88 22.95 -1.21 4.33
N GLU A 89 23.71 -1.21 5.40
CA GLU A 89 24.97 -0.47 5.48
C GLU A 89 26.09 -1.32 4.89
N VAL A 90 26.89 -0.71 4.03
CA VAL A 90 28.06 -1.34 3.41
C VAL A 90 29.25 -0.40 3.56
N ALA A 91 30.41 -0.94 3.96
CA ALA A 91 31.65 -0.19 3.98
C ALA A 91 32.20 -0.06 2.54
N VAL A 92 32.32 1.16 2.05
CA VAL A 92 32.94 1.50 0.77
C VAL A 92 34.11 2.45 1.07
N ASP A 93 35.33 2.03 0.72
CA ASP A 93 36.57 2.77 1.00
C ASP A 93 36.74 3.20 2.47
N GLY A 94 36.34 2.32 3.40
CA GLY A 94 36.42 2.58 4.84
C GLY A 94 35.33 3.50 5.40
N GLN A 95 34.37 3.94 4.59
CA GLN A 95 33.20 4.72 5.02
C GLN A 95 31.92 3.88 4.95
N LEU A 96 31.07 3.97 5.98
CA LEU A 96 29.74 3.37 5.94
C LEU A 96 28.84 4.15 4.96
N ARG A 97 28.18 3.41 4.07
CA ARG A 97 27.21 3.93 3.09
C ARG A 97 25.93 3.11 3.21
N LEU A 98 24.79 3.79 3.23
CA LEU A 98 23.50 3.12 3.04
C LEU A 98 23.34 2.78 1.57
N VAL A 99 23.14 1.49 1.30
CA VAL A 99 22.84 0.98 -0.03
C VAL A 99 21.40 0.47 -0.03
N MET A 100 20.60 1.02 -0.94
CA MET A 100 19.27 0.51 -1.24
C MET A 100 19.37 -0.51 -2.37
N GLY A 101 18.87 -1.71 -2.14
CA GLY A 101 18.87 -2.79 -3.12
C GLY A 101 17.51 -3.45 -3.26
N THR A 102 17.36 -4.26 -4.30
CA THR A 102 16.27 -5.23 -4.35
C THR A 102 16.44 -6.24 -3.22
N PRO A 103 15.39 -6.52 -2.45
CA PRO A 103 15.43 -7.56 -1.46
C PRO A 103 15.80 -8.90 -2.09
N SER A 104 16.59 -9.69 -1.37
CA SER A 104 16.70 -11.12 -1.67
C SER A 104 15.31 -11.75 -1.76
N ALA A 105 15.14 -12.83 -2.54
CA ALA A 105 13.83 -13.43 -2.86
C ALA A 105 12.93 -13.74 -1.64
N SER A 106 13.50 -13.80 -0.44
CA SER A 106 12.81 -13.94 0.86
C SER A 106 12.12 -12.68 1.39
N ALA A 107 12.25 -11.52 0.77
CA ALA A 107 11.68 -10.26 1.28
C ALA A 107 10.52 -9.69 0.44
N SER A 108 9.98 -10.49 -0.49
CA SER A 108 8.60 -10.31 -0.96
C SER A 108 7.67 -10.71 0.17
N GLY A 109 6.97 -9.73 0.75
CA GLY A 109 6.01 -10.02 1.79
C GLY A 109 4.65 -10.39 1.21
N MET A 110 3.86 -11.10 2.02
CA MET A 110 2.51 -11.49 1.64
C MET A 110 1.62 -11.45 2.86
N ARG A 111 0.49 -10.76 2.76
CA ARG A 111 -0.51 -10.71 3.84
C ARG A 111 -1.91 -10.80 3.29
N THR A 112 -2.81 -11.31 4.11
CA THR A 112 -4.25 -11.29 3.89
C THR A 112 -4.88 -10.18 4.74
N TRP A 113 -6.04 -9.70 4.33
CA TRP A 113 -6.92 -8.95 5.22
C TRP A 113 -7.30 -9.83 6.42
N ALA A 114 -7.50 -9.22 7.59
CA ALA A 114 -8.13 -9.95 8.69
C ALA A 114 -9.53 -10.42 8.24
N PRO A 115 -9.98 -11.63 8.63
CA PRO A 115 -11.31 -12.10 8.29
C PRO A 115 -12.36 -11.13 8.85
N ARG A 116 -13.39 -10.79 8.05
CA ARG A 116 -14.52 -9.99 8.52
C ARG A 116 -15.16 -10.70 9.72
N SER A 117 -15.38 -9.99 10.83
CA SER A 117 -16.43 -10.39 11.76
C SER A 117 -17.76 -10.32 11.00
N PRO A 118 -18.63 -11.35 11.05
CA PRO A 118 -19.92 -11.26 10.39
C PRO A 118 -20.71 -10.09 11.02
N SER A 119 -21.18 -9.17 10.19
CA SER A 119 -22.07 -8.10 10.64
C SER A 119 -23.33 -8.71 11.26
N PRO A 120 -23.79 -8.22 12.43
CA PRO A 120 -25.10 -8.61 12.94
C PRO A 120 -26.16 -8.09 11.97
N ARG A 121 -27.13 -8.96 11.64
CA ARG A 121 -28.33 -8.61 10.87
C ARG A 121 -29.28 -7.75 11.69
#